data_AF-A0A9E5LM66-F1
#
_entry.id   AF-A0A9E5LM66-F1
#
_cell.length_a   1.000
_cell.length_b   1.000
_cell.length_c   1.000
_cell.angle_alpha   90.00
_cell.angle_beta   90.00
_cell.angle_gamma   90.00
#
_symmetry.space_group_name_H-M   'P 1'
#
loop_
_entity.id
_entity.type
_entity.pdbx_description
1 polymer ?
#
loop_
_entity_poly.entity_id
_entity_poly.type
_entity_poly.pdbx_seq_one_letter_code
_entity_poly.pdbx_strand_id
1 'polypeptide(L)'
;MQSHESPSKSISPYTRGATLPALLKERILILDGAMGTMIQQKKFTEEDYRGLKTTSRFANHPVDLKGNNELLVITQPEAILDIHRQYLEAGADLIETNTFGATSIAQEDYKMPELAHEMNVQAAKLARQA
;
A
#
# COMPACT_ATOMS: atom_id res chain seq x y z
N MET A 1 -2.81 47.88 19.97
CA MET A 1 -2.16 46.57 19.96
C MET A 1 -3.26 45.54 19.76
N GLN A 2 -3.67 45.31 18.50
CA GLN A 2 -4.76 44.38 18.18
C GLN A 2 -4.17 42.97 18.12
N SER A 3 -4.67 42.11 19.01
CA SER A 3 -4.39 40.67 19.03
C SER A 3 -4.92 40.03 17.74
N HIS A 4 -4.00 39.64 16.86
CA HIS A 4 -4.31 38.72 15.77
C HIS A 4 -4.56 37.32 16.35
N GLU A 5 -5.81 37.03 16.72
CA GLU A 5 -6.25 35.64 16.83
C GLU A 5 -6.44 35.10 15.42
N SER A 6 -5.56 34.18 15.03
CA SER A 6 -5.71 33.39 13.81
C SER A 6 -6.98 32.54 13.91
N PRO A 7 -7.87 32.54 12.91
CA PRO A 7 -9.08 31.74 12.97
C PRO A 7 -8.71 30.25 12.99
N SER A 8 -9.12 29.57 14.05
CA SER A 8 -9.14 28.10 14.15
C SER A 8 -10.00 27.57 13.00
N LYS A 9 -9.36 27.19 11.89
CA LYS A 9 -10.03 26.45 10.81
C LYS A 9 -10.44 25.10 11.40
N SER A 10 -11.74 24.94 11.66
CA SER A 10 -12.30 23.64 12.03
C SER A 10 -11.94 22.65 10.93
N ILE A 11 -11.06 21.71 11.23
CA ILE A 11 -10.71 20.62 10.33
C ILE A 11 -12.01 19.82 10.14
N SER A 12 -12.57 19.87 8.94
CA SER A 12 -13.80 19.17 8.65
C SER A 12 -13.61 17.66 8.91
N PRO A 13 -14.54 16.97 9.59
CA PRO A 13 -14.38 15.58 10.04
C PRO A 13 -14.42 14.53 8.91
N TYR A 14 -14.24 14.93 7.65
CA TYR A 14 -14.46 14.09 6.46
C TYR A 14 -13.36 13.06 6.21
N THR A 15 -12.30 13.02 7.02
CA THR A 15 -11.25 12.00 6.90
C THR A 15 -11.13 11.21 8.20
N ARG A 16 -11.06 9.89 8.07
CA ARG A 16 -10.81 8.95 9.18
C ARG A 16 -9.46 9.19 9.90
N GLY A 17 -8.65 10.13 9.42
CA GLY A 17 -7.42 10.62 10.04
C GLY A 17 -7.57 11.95 10.79
N ALA A 18 -8.78 12.38 11.14
CA ALA A 18 -8.98 13.63 11.89
C ALA A 18 -8.24 13.69 13.23
N THR A 19 -7.94 12.52 13.82
CA THR A 19 -7.15 12.39 15.05
C THR A 19 -5.63 12.54 14.81
N LEU A 20 -5.15 12.36 13.59
CA LEU A 20 -3.72 12.35 13.27
C LEU A 20 -3.00 13.66 13.67
N PRO A 21 -3.52 14.88 13.37
CA PRO A 21 -2.86 16.11 13.80
C PRO A 21 -2.79 16.30 15.32
N ALA A 22 -3.72 15.72 16.08
CA ALA A 22 -3.68 15.75 17.54
C ALA A 22 -2.60 14.78 18.05
N LEU A 23 -2.58 13.55 17.55
CA LEU A 23 -1.58 12.54 17.90
C LEU A 23 -0.15 13.01 17.62
N LEU A 24 0.07 13.67 16.48
CA LEU A 24 1.38 14.23 16.10
C LEU A 24 1.88 15.35 17.04
N LYS A 25 0.98 16.01 17.80
CA LYS A 25 1.37 16.99 18.83
C LYS A 25 1.72 16.34 20.16
N GLU A 26 1.13 15.18 20.45
CA GLU A 26 1.29 14.47 21.72
C GLU A 26 2.54 13.59 21.74
N ARG A 27 2.88 12.98 20.60
CA ARG A 27 4.06 12.10 20.47
C ARG A 27 4.53 11.96 19.03
N ILE A 28 5.74 11.43 18.89
CA ILE A 28 6.27 10.96 17.61
C ILE A 28 5.47 9.71 17.20
N LEU A 29 5.04 9.67 15.94
CA LEU A 29 4.43 8.50 15.31
C LEU A 29 5.45 7.79 14.42
N ILE A 30 5.41 6.46 14.40
CA ILE A 30 6.30 5.62 13.62
C ILE A 30 5.62 5.18 12.33
N LEU A 31 6.24 5.47 11.20
CA LEU A 31 5.88 4.91 9.89
C LEU A 31 6.54 3.54 9.73
N ASP A 32 5.92 2.67 8.94
CA ASP A 32 6.44 1.35 8.65
C ASP A 32 7.77 1.35 7.87
N GLY A 33 8.34 0.16 7.75
CA GLY A 33 9.56 -0.06 6.99
C GLY A 33 9.32 -0.37 5.51
N ALA A 34 10.40 -0.71 4.80
CA ALA A 34 10.36 -0.95 3.37
C ALA A 34 9.59 -2.23 2.97
N MET A 35 8.40 -2.05 2.39
CA MET A 35 7.59 -3.10 1.74
C MET A 35 8.40 -3.95 0.75
N GLY A 36 9.16 -3.31 -0.15
CA GLY A 36 9.93 -4.00 -1.18
C GLY A 36 11.00 -4.95 -0.61
N THR A 37 11.64 -4.58 0.50
CA THR A 37 12.65 -5.44 1.17
C THR A 37 11.99 -6.68 1.76
N MET A 38 10.81 -6.55 2.36
CA MET A 38 10.05 -7.67 2.89
C MET A 38 9.57 -8.62 1.78
N ILE A 39 9.11 -8.07 0.65
CA ILE A 39 8.74 -8.86 -0.54
C ILE A 39 9.94 -9.65 -1.07
N GLN A 40 11.13 -9.04 -1.15
CA GLN A 40 12.34 -9.73 -1.61
C GLN A 40 12.68 -10.95 -0.74
N GLN A 41 12.45 -10.90 0.57
CA GLN A 41 12.68 -12.02 1.48
C GLN A 41 11.75 -13.20 1.22
N LYS A 42 10.54 -12.97 0.69
CA LYS A 42 9.58 -14.03 0.33
C LYS A 42 10.01 -14.82 -0.93
N LYS A 43 10.99 -14.32 -1.71
CA LYS A 43 11.56 -14.98 -2.89
C LYS A 43 10.53 -15.41 -3.95
N PHE A 44 9.51 -14.57 -4.18
CA PHE A 44 8.49 -14.84 -5.19
C PHE A 44 9.08 -15.11 -6.58
N THR A 45 8.51 -16.12 -7.22
CA THR A 45 8.84 -16.56 -8.57
C THR A 45 7.89 -15.92 -9.58
N GLU A 46 8.22 -15.98 -10.87
CA GLU A 46 7.33 -15.50 -11.94
C GLU A 46 5.92 -16.12 -11.85
N GLU A 47 5.82 -17.39 -11.46
CA GLU A 47 4.54 -18.08 -11.25
C GLU A 47 3.70 -17.43 -10.14
N ASP A 48 4.35 -16.95 -9.09
CA ASP A 48 3.70 -16.28 -7.98
C ASP A 48 3.20 -14.89 -8.40
N TYR A 49 3.99 -14.14 -9.18
CA TYR A 49 3.56 -12.85 -9.75
C TYR A 49 2.41 -13.03 -10.74
N ARG A 50 2.39 -14.12 -11.51
CA ARG A 50 1.24 -14.48 -12.39
C ARG A 50 0.03 -15.00 -11.62
N GLY A 51 0.19 -15.31 -10.34
CA GLY A 51 -0.86 -15.82 -9.47
C GLY A 51 -1.31 -17.24 -9.84
N LEU A 52 -0.44 -18.09 -10.39
CA LEU A 52 -0.82 -19.42 -10.90
C LEU A 52 -1.45 -20.34 -9.84
N LYS A 53 -1.15 -20.10 -8.56
CA LYS A 53 -1.68 -20.87 -7.43
C LYS A 53 -2.86 -20.18 -6.72
N THR A 54 -3.21 -18.95 -7.11
CA THR A 54 -4.17 -18.11 -6.38
C THR A 54 -5.33 -17.69 -7.27
N THR A 55 -5.05 -17.04 -8.40
CA THR A 55 -6.08 -16.49 -9.30
C THR A 55 -6.00 -17.03 -10.72
N SER A 56 -4.80 -17.41 -11.18
CA SER A 56 -4.46 -17.77 -12.57
C SER A 56 -4.82 -16.72 -13.62
N ARG A 57 -5.22 -15.50 -13.20
CA ARG A 57 -5.69 -14.43 -14.08
C ARG A 57 -4.63 -13.98 -15.09
N PHE A 58 -3.36 -14.06 -14.71
CA PHE A 58 -2.24 -13.55 -15.51
C PHE A 58 -1.35 -14.67 -16.06
N ALA A 59 -1.85 -15.91 -16.08
CA ALA A 59 -1.05 -17.07 -16.51
C ALA A 59 -0.43 -16.87 -17.89
N ASN A 60 -1.22 -16.37 -18.85
CA ASN A 60 -0.81 -16.18 -20.25
C ASN A 60 -0.42 -14.73 -20.57
N HIS A 61 -0.05 -13.91 -19.58
CA HIS A 61 0.36 -12.52 -19.85
C HIS A 61 1.60 -12.49 -20.77
N PRO A 62 1.61 -11.73 -21.89
CA PRO A 62 2.70 -11.71 -22.87
C PRO A 62 4.08 -11.23 -22.40
N VAL A 63 4.24 -10.70 -21.18
CA VAL A 63 5.52 -10.23 -20.64
C VAL A 63 5.76 -10.78 -19.24
N ASP A 64 7.02 -10.78 -18.79
CA ASP A 64 7.39 -11.14 -17.44
C ASP A 64 6.82 -10.14 -16.43
N LEU A 65 6.28 -10.65 -15.32
CA LEU A 65 5.61 -9.84 -14.29
C LEU A 65 6.42 -9.72 -13.00
N LYS A 66 7.45 -10.54 -12.83
CA LYS A 66 8.36 -10.47 -11.70
C LYS A 66 9.00 -9.09 -11.60
N GLY A 67 8.87 -8.49 -10.43
CA GLY A 67 9.31 -7.12 -10.15
C GLY A 67 8.16 -6.12 -10.03
N ASN A 68 6.96 -6.46 -10.54
CA ASN A 68 5.75 -5.68 -10.34
C ASN A 68 5.16 -5.96 -8.94
N ASN A 69 5.76 -5.37 -7.91
CA ASN A 69 5.37 -5.60 -6.52
C ASN A 69 3.92 -5.22 -6.25
N GLU A 70 3.38 -4.24 -6.96
CA GLU A 70 1.99 -3.80 -6.85
C GLU A 70 1.02 -4.90 -7.25
N LEU A 71 1.36 -5.73 -8.25
CA LEU A 71 0.52 -6.85 -8.69
C LEU A 71 0.28 -7.88 -7.58
N LEU A 72 1.20 -8.00 -6.62
CA LEU A 72 1.10 -8.94 -5.50
C LEU A 72 -0.09 -8.65 -4.58
N VAL A 73 -0.69 -7.46 -4.62
CA VAL A 73 -1.95 -7.19 -3.88
C VAL A 73 -3.14 -7.95 -4.46
N ILE A 74 -3.03 -8.44 -5.71
CA ILE A 74 -4.03 -9.28 -6.38
C ILE A 74 -3.59 -10.74 -6.35
N THR A 75 -2.32 -11.02 -6.64
CA THR A 75 -1.84 -12.40 -6.83
C THR A 75 -1.34 -13.06 -5.56
N GLN A 76 -0.88 -12.29 -4.57
CA GLN A 76 -0.40 -12.77 -3.26
C GLN A 76 -0.95 -11.92 -2.09
N PRO A 77 -2.29 -11.71 -2.00
CA PRO A 77 -2.87 -10.75 -1.05
C PRO A 77 -2.56 -11.08 0.41
N GLU A 78 -2.58 -12.36 0.78
CA GLU A 78 -2.28 -12.80 2.15
C GLU A 78 -0.84 -12.50 2.56
N ALA A 79 0.11 -12.58 1.63
CA ALA A 79 1.51 -12.27 1.92
C ALA A 79 1.74 -10.77 2.11
N ILE A 80 1.04 -9.92 1.36
CA ILE A 80 1.09 -8.46 1.55
C ILE A 80 0.42 -8.06 2.87
N LEU A 81 -0.73 -8.67 3.20
CA LEU A 81 -1.41 -8.46 4.47
C LEU A 81 -0.53 -8.86 5.67
N ASP A 82 0.16 -10.00 5.57
CA ASP A 82 1.13 -10.48 6.57
C ASP A 82 2.28 -9.48 6.78
N ILE A 83 2.79 -8.85 5.72
CA ILE A 83 3.84 -7.82 5.85
C ILE A 83 3.32 -6.58 6.60
N HIS A 84 2.12 -6.09 6.28
CA HIS A 84 1.52 -4.98 7.03
C HIS A 84 1.36 -5.32 8.52
N ARG A 85 0.85 -6.52 8.84
CA ARG A 85 0.71 -6.99 10.22
C ARG A 85 2.04 -7.05 10.95
N GLN A 86 3.10 -7.54 10.31
CA GLN A 86 4.43 -7.56 10.92
C GLN A 86 4.93 -6.16 11.29
N TYR A 87 4.68 -5.15 10.46
CA TYR A 87 5.05 -3.77 10.81
C TYR A 87 4.22 -3.20 11.97
N LEU A 88 2.91 -3.46 11.99
CA LEU A 88 2.04 -3.06 13.10
C LEU A 88 2.44 -3.76 14.42
N GLU A 89 2.71 -5.07 14.36
CA GLU A 89 3.19 -5.87 15.51
C GLU A 89 4.55 -5.38 16.01
N ALA A 90 5.41 -4.88 15.11
CA ALA A 90 6.68 -4.25 15.47
C ALA A 90 6.54 -2.83 16.06
N GLY A 91 5.32 -2.28 16.10
CA GLY A 91 5.01 -0.99 16.72
C GLY A 91 4.88 0.19 15.76
N ALA A 92 4.69 -0.05 14.45
CA ALA A 92 4.34 1.02 13.52
C ALA A 92 2.95 1.61 13.89
N ASP A 93 2.85 2.93 13.91
CA ASP A 93 1.59 3.66 14.10
C ASP A 93 0.88 3.91 12.76
N LEU A 94 1.66 3.98 11.69
CA LEU A 94 1.23 4.28 10.33
C LEU A 94 1.84 3.24 9.39
N ILE A 95 1.05 2.81 8.41
CA ILE A 95 1.49 1.90 7.34
C ILE A 95 1.17 2.52 5.99
N GLU A 96 2.03 2.27 5.00
CA GLU A 96 1.80 2.66 3.62
C GLU A 96 1.03 1.58 2.86
N THR A 97 0.27 1.96 1.83
CA THR A 97 -0.27 0.97 0.88
C THR A 97 0.84 0.48 -0.06
N ASN A 98 0.79 -0.79 -0.48
CA ASN A 98 1.70 -1.32 -1.51
C ASN A 98 1.35 -0.80 -2.92
N THR A 99 1.61 0.49 -3.16
CA THR A 99 1.13 1.23 -4.34
C THR A 99 2.17 2.19 -4.94
N PHE A 100 3.46 1.99 -4.66
CA PHE A 100 4.51 2.92 -5.13
C PHE A 100 4.47 3.09 -6.67
N GLY A 101 4.37 1.99 -7.41
CA GLY A 101 4.25 1.94 -8.86
C GLY A 101 2.82 1.71 -9.37
N ALA A 102 1.78 1.89 -8.56
CA ALA A 102 0.40 1.57 -8.96
C ALA A 102 -0.24 2.70 -9.78
N THR A 103 0.44 3.16 -10.83
CA THR A 103 -0.05 4.20 -11.75
C THR A 103 -0.11 3.63 -13.16
N SER A 104 -0.99 4.17 -14.02
CA SER A 104 -1.07 3.69 -15.41
C SER A 104 0.29 3.77 -16.10
N ILE A 105 1.05 4.85 -15.88
CA ILE A 105 2.38 5.08 -16.48
C ILE A 105 3.38 4.00 -16.07
N ALA A 106 3.51 3.70 -14.78
CA ALA A 106 4.46 2.67 -14.32
C ALA A 106 4.00 1.26 -14.73
N GLN A 107 2.69 1.02 -14.82
CA GLN A 107 2.14 -0.27 -15.21
C GLN A 107 2.20 -0.54 -16.73
N GLU A 108 2.55 0.46 -17.56
CA GLU A 108 2.86 0.25 -18.98
C GLU A 108 4.07 -0.67 -19.18
N ASP A 109 5.07 -0.61 -18.29
CA ASP A 109 6.25 -1.49 -18.34
C ASP A 109 5.87 -2.98 -18.25
N TYR A 110 4.72 -3.27 -17.63
CA TYR A 110 4.13 -4.60 -17.50
C TYR A 110 2.90 -4.81 -18.37
N LYS A 111 2.62 -3.91 -19.32
CA LYS A 111 1.45 -3.94 -20.23
C LYS A 111 0.12 -4.17 -19.50
N MET A 112 -0.09 -3.46 -18.38
CA MET A 112 -1.34 -3.52 -17.59
C MET A 112 -1.79 -2.17 -17.00
N PRO A 113 -1.69 -1.03 -17.75
CA PRO A 113 -2.07 0.29 -17.25
C PRO A 113 -3.50 0.37 -16.69
N GLU A 114 -4.42 -0.44 -17.23
CA GLU A 114 -5.82 -0.52 -16.83
C GLU A 114 -6.03 -1.08 -15.41
N LEU A 115 -5.05 -1.82 -14.87
CA LEU A 115 -5.14 -2.40 -13.54
C LEU A 115 -4.78 -1.41 -12.42
N ALA A 116 -4.21 -0.24 -12.74
CA ALA A 116 -3.75 0.71 -11.73
C ALA A 116 -4.83 1.04 -10.68
N HIS A 117 -6.06 1.30 -11.11
CA HIS A 117 -7.16 1.58 -10.18
C HIS A 117 -7.51 0.35 -9.32
N GLU A 118 -7.59 -0.84 -9.92
CA GLU A 118 -7.88 -2.07 -9.20
C GLU A 118 -6.81 -2.37 -8.14
N MET A 119 -5.52 -2.23 -8.51
CA MET A 119 -4.38 -2.41 -7.60
C MET A 119 -4.48 -1.47 -6.40
N ASN A 120 -4.73 -0.18 -6.61
CA ASN A 120 -4.85 0.79 -5.51
C ASN A 120 -6.01 0.45 -4.57
N VAL A 121 -7.16 0.08 -5.13
CA VAL A 121 -8.33 -0.28 -4.31
C VAL A 121 -8.05 -1.52 -3.48
N GLN A 122 -7.42 -2.55 -4.05
CA GLN A 122 -7.09 -3.76 -3.30
C GLN A 122 -5.98 -3.51 -2.27
N ALA A 123 -4.93 -2.77 -2.62
CA ALA A 123 -3.87 -2.40 -1.70
C ALA A 123 -4.41 -1.62 -0.48
N ALA A 124 -5.32 -0.66 -0.71
CA ALA A 124 -5.96 0.10 0.37
C ALA A 124 -6.83 -0.78 1.26
N LYS A 125 -7.54 -1.78 0.70
CA LYS A 125 -8.30 -2.75 1.48
C LYS A 125 -7.40 -3.63 2.35
N LEU A 126 -6.28 -4.11 1.80
CA LEU A 126 -5.33 -4.95 2.53
C LEU A 126 -4.67 -4.18 3.68
N ALA A 127 -4.16 -2.98 3.42
CA ALA A 127 -3.60 -2.13 4.48
C ALA A 127 -4.66 -1.81 5.55
N ARG A 128 -5.93 -1.63 5.17
CA ARG A 128 -7.01 -1.37 6.12
C ARG A 128 -7.42 -2.60 6.95
N GLN A 129 -7.19 -3.80 6.42
CA GLN A 129 -7.53 -5.07 7.06
C GLN A 129 -6.45 -5.53 8.06
N ALA A 130 -5.21 -5.07 7.87
CA ALA A 130 -4.10 -5.29 8.79
C ALA A 130 -4.39 -4.67 10.16
#